data_AF-A0A0T6AFZ8-F1
#
_entry.id   AF-A0A0T6AFZ8-F1
#
_cell.length_a   1.000
_cell.length_b   1.000
_cell.length_c   1.000
_cell.angle_alpha   90.00
_cell.angle_beta   90.00
_cell.angle_gamma   90.00
#
_symmetry.space_group_name_H-M   'P 1'
#
loop_
_entity.id
_entity.type
_entity.pdbx_description
1 polymer ?
#
loop_
_entity_poly.entity_id
_entity_poly.type
_entity_poly.pdbx_seq_one_letter_code
_entity_poly.pdbx_strand_id
1 'polypeptide(L)'
;MALQRRTYPQVDPGAGGLMHRAYAVCPPQATVRQALAVLRRRRLRLLVTREGNRAGVVLPADLKGARALGLESRQARDVARWGSPVVTARESEVSVRRLLLEGAPAVLVREGRRIVGAVEASIPPAAPPAISLLPRLERELPGPTLDCLRRIGASAEAIGARAYAVGGIVRDLLLGRRTSELDIAVEGDALAVARRLASEWGGSLLVHRAFGTATLEGGAGPRVDMATARRERYRVPGALPIVGPASIEEDLLRRDFSVNAMAVVLAPRGFGHLLDPLRGAADLARRRLRILHPLSFVEDPTRIFRAVRYQSRLGLTLEPGSRRALRLAIALAPYPALSGQRLAAELELILAEPAGPLSLIALGRLGAMKLLDPAYRFSPLAARRAADLARLLERLRGYAIAFDALPLGLLALFGHSPPEVAQRCLKRLALSGEPLARLTAALRDGPALAKKLSRERSAPPSARAALMRGRPLESLAGAWLAGSAVARRQIEWFLVEARTVHSLLSGDDLLALGAPRGPRIRDLLDRLRDCRLDGAATTREEERALARQWLGSAKGG
;
A
#
# COMPACT_ATOMS: atom_id res chain seq x y z
N MET A 1 21.48 48.95 52.10
CA MET A 1 20.25 48.95 51.27
C MET A 1 20.32 47.78 50.31
N ALA A 2 19.62 46.68 50.60
CA ALA A 2 19.57 45.49 49.75
C ALA A 2 18.57 45.72 48.60
N LEU A 3 19.04 45.62 47.35
CA LEU A 3 18.19 45.61 46.16
C LEU A 3 17.37 44.31 46.13
N GLN A 4 16.10 44.40 46.56
CA GLN A 4 15.11 43.36 46.29
C GLN A 4 15.00 43.13 44.78
N ARG A 5 15.47 41.97 44.32
CA ARG A 5 15.12 41.44 42.99
C ARG A 5 13.61 41.24 42.96
N ARG A 6 12.89 42.17 42.31
CA ARG A 6 11.49 41.97 41.92
C ARG A 6 11.45 40.83 40.90
N THR A 7 11.24 39.61 41.37
CA THR A 7 10.72 38.52 40.55
C THR A 7 9.31 38.93 40.11
N TYR A 8 9.17 39.37 38.86
CA TYR A 8 7.87 39.45 38.22
C TYR A 8 7.24 38.06 38.28
N PRO A 9 6.02 37.89 38.84
CA PRO A 9 5.34 36.60 38.78
C PRO A 9 5.18 36.23 37.31
N GLN A 10 5.78 35.12 36.89
CA GLN A 10 5.44 34.52 35.60
C GLN A 10 3.99 34.06 35.71
N VAL A 11 3.06 34.92 35.25
CA VAL A 11 1.65 34.56 35.13
C VAL A 11 1.56 33.58 33.96
N ASP A 12 1.45 32.28 34.26
CA ASP A 12 1.04 31.29 33.25
C ASP A 12 -0.40 31.62 32.85
N PRO A 13 -0.66 32.10 31.63
CA PRO A 13 -1.99 32.52 31.21
C PRO A 13 -2.99 31.35 31.18
N GLY A 14 -2.52 30.10 31.27
CA GLY A 14 -3.33 28.90 31.20
C GLY A 14 -4.11 28.77 29.89
N ALA A 15 -4.87 27.69 29.74
CA ALA A 15 -5.66 27.42 28.54
C ALA A 15 -6.70 28.52 28.27
N GLY A 16 -7.26 29.13 29.32
CA GLY A 16 -8.21 30.23 29.22
C GLY A 16 -7.62 31.51 28.61
N GLY A 17 -6.34 31.81 28.86
CA GLY A 17 -5.66 32.96 28.26
C GLY A 17 -5.14 32.71 26.84
N LEU A 18 -4.87 31.45 26.47
CA LEU A 18 -4.39 31.07 25.14
C LEU A 18 -5.50 30.91 24.09
N MET A 19 -6.72 30.60 24.53
CA MET A 19 -7.79 30.19 23.62
C MET A 19 -8.35 31.34 22.77
N HIS A 20 -8.66 31.01 21.53
CA HIS A 20 -9.48 31.87 20.68
C HIS A 20 -10.96 31.58 20.93
N ARG A 21 -11.76 32.64 21.07
CA ARG A 21 -13.22 32.55 21.20
C ARG A 21 -13.96 32.52 19.85
N ALA A 22 -13.23 32.57 18.74
CA ALA A 22 -13.77 32.55 17.37
C ALA A 22 -14.16 31.12 16.90
N TYR A 23 -15.02 30.44 17.66
CA TYR A 23 -15.56 29.12 17.31
C TYR A 23 -17.08 29.07 17.56
N ALA A 24 -17.72 28.05 17.01
CA ALA A 24 -19.10 27.70 17.37
C ALA A 24 -19.29 26.18 17.39
N VAL A 25 -20.26 25.72 18.16
CA VAL A 25 -20.69 24.31 18.08
C VAL A 25 -21.38 24.10 16.73
N CYS A 26 -20.87 23.14 15.96
CA CYS A 26 -21.48 22.69 14.72
C CYS A 26 -22.81 21.98 15.05
N PRO A 27 -23.95 22.39 14.47
CA PRO A 27 -25.18 21.64 14.61
C PRO A 27 -24.95 20.17 14.14
N PRO A 28 -25.48 19.15 14.85
CA PRO A 28 -25.15 17.75 14.59
C PRO A 28 -25.44 17.27 13.16
N GLN A 29 -26.46 17.85 12.53
CA GLN A 29 -26.90 17.52 11.17
C GLN A 29 -26.49 18.58 10.14
N ALA A 30 -25.70 19.58 10.52
CA ALA A 30 -25.28 20.63 9.60
C ALA A 30 -24.51 20.05 8.41
N THR A 31 -24.91 20.41 7.21
CA THR A 31 -24.19 20.04 6.00
C THR A 31 -22.90 20.86 5.84
N VAL A 32 -21.99 20.39 4.99
CA VAL A 32 -20.77 21.15 4.62
C VAL A 32 -21.14 22.55 4.12
N ARG A 33 -22.19 22.67 3.29
CA ARG A 33 -22.70 23.97 2.80
C ARG A 33 -23.14 24.88 3.95
N GLN A 34 -23.94 24.37 4.87
CA GLN A 34 -24.42 25.13 6.03
C GLN A 34 -23.28 25.53 6.96
N ALA A 35 -22.34 24.63 7.23
CA ALA A 35 -21.17 24.90 8.06
C ALA A 35 -20.28 26.02 7.47
N LEU A 36 -20.03 26.02 6.16
CA LEU A 36 -19.32 27.10 5.47
C LEU A 36 -20.03 28.45 5.61
N ALA A 37 -21.36 28.46 5.47
CA ALA A 37 -22.15 29.67 5.64
C ALA A 37 -22.05 30.22 7.08
N VAL A 38 -22.11 29.34 8.09
CA VAL A 38 -21.94 29.72 9.51
C VAL A 38 -20.56 30.32 9.77
N LEU A 39 -19.48 29.68 9.28
CA LEU A 39 -18.12 30.18 9.42
C LEU A 39 -17.95 31.57 8.81
N ARG A 40 -18.44 31.78 7.57
CA ARG A 40 -18.37 33.10 6.90
C ARG A 40 -19.19 34.16 7.62
N ARG A 41 -20.46 33.87 7.91
CA ARG A 41 -21.39 34.85 8.51
C ARG A 41 -20.91 35.33 9.88
N ARG A 42 -20.31 34.45 10.68
CA ARG A 42 -19.87 34.74 12.04
C ARG A 42 -18.37 34.99 12.17
N ARG A 43 -17.61 35.03 11.06
CA ARG A 43 -16.15 35.21 11.01
C ARG A 43 -15.40 34.27 11.97
N LEU A 44 -15.83 33.02 12.02
CA LEU A 44 -15.26 32.00 12.92
C LEU A 44 -14.03 31.33 12.29
N ARG A 45 -13.09 30.91 13.14
CA ARG A 45 -11.89 30.16 12.72
C ARG A 45 -12.15 28.67 12.57
N LEU A 46 -13.05 28.09 13.38
CA LEU A 46 -13.41 26.67 13.32
C LEU A 46 -14.82 26.42 13.86
N LEU A 47 -15.35 25.23 13.58
CA LEU A 47 -16.51 24.69 14.29
C LEU A 47 -16.11 23.48 15.14
N VAL A 48 -16.83 23.26 16.24
CA VAL A 48 -16.63 22.12 17.14
C VAL A 48 -17.80 21.16 17.00
N THR A 49 -17.51 19.89 16.76
CA THR A 49 -18.52 18.81 16.75
C THR A 49 -18.24 17.82 17.88
N ARG A 50 -19.29 17.12 18.35
CA ARG A 50 -19.21 16.12 19.42
C ARG A 50 -19.99 14.88 19.07
N GLU A 51 -19.47 13.73 19.51
CA GLU A 51 -20.13 12.42 19.43
C GLU A 51 -19.81 11.67 20.72
N GLY A 52 -20.79 11.60 21.64
CA GLY A 52 -20.56 11.16 23.01
C GLY A 52 -19.47 11.99 23.71
N ASN A 53 -18.46 11.31 24.25
CA ASN A 53 -17.33 11.95 24.93
C ASN A 53 -16.23 12.44 23.99
N ARG A 54 -16.34 12.18 22.67
CA ARG A 54 -15.34 12.59 21.69
C ARG A 54 -15.68 13.95 21.11
N ALA A 55 -14.65 14.76 20.91
CA ALA A 55 -14.75 16.03 20.23
C ALA A 55 -13.92 16.02 18.93
N GLY A 56 -14.42 16.77 17.95
CA GLY A 56 -13.74 17.01 16.69
C GLY A 56 -13.82 18.47 16.30
N VAL A 57 -12.84 18.91 15.52
CA VAL A 57 -12.82 20.26 14.95
C VAL A 57 -13.03 20.21 13.45
N VAL A 58 -13.85 21.12 12.94
CA VAL A 58 -14.13 21.28 11.52
C VAL A 58 -13.46 22.57 11.08
N LEU A 59 -12.43 22.44 10.26
CA LEU A 59 -11.67 23.58 9.76
C LEU A 59 -12.27 24.12 8.45
N PRO A 60 -12.15 25.44 8.20
CA PRO A 60 -12.59 26.03 6.93
C PRO A 60 -11.92 25.39 5.72
N ALA A 61 -10.64 25.00 5.83
CA ALA A 61 -9.90 24.33 4.75
C ALA A 61 -10.51 22.97 4.40
N ASP A 62 -10.83 22.15 5.39
CA ASP A 62 -11.42 20.81 5.19
C ASP A 62 -12.83 20.93 4.55
N LEU A 63 -13.63 21.91 4.96
CA LEU A 63 -14.94 22.19 4.34
C LEU A 63 -14.84 22.72 2.91
N LYS A 64 -13.88 23.60 2.63
CA LYS A 64 -13.62 24.09 1.27
C LYS A 64 -13.18 22.95 0.34
N GLY A 65 -12.32 22.06 0.84
CA GLY A 65 -11.92 20.84 0.12
C GLY A 65 -13.11 19.92 -0.13
N ALA A 66 -13.97 19.70 0.87
CA ALA A 66 -15.17 18.88 0.74
C ALA A 66 -16.12 19.43 -0.33
N ARG A 67 -16.33 20.75 -0.35
CA ARG A 67 -17.08 21.42 -1.40
C ARG A 67 -16.44 21.24 -2.78
N ALA A 68 -15.12 21.39 -2.89
CA ALA A 68 -14.42 21.21 -4.16
C ALA A 68 -14.55 19.79 -4.73
N LEU A 69 -14.75 18.80 -3.86
CA LEU A 69 -15.01 17.40 -4.22
C LEU A 69 -16.51 17.05 -4.37
N GLY A 70 -17.41 18.05 -4.34
CA GLY A 70 -18.85 17.84 -4.49
C GLY A 70 -19.57 17.29 -3.26
N LEU A 71 -18.98 17.36 -2.07
CA LEU A 71 -19.54 16.80 -0.82
C LEU A 71 -20.36 17.82 -0.02
N GLU A 72 -20.95 18.81 -0.67
CA GLU A 72 -21.67 19.90 0.01
C GLU A 72 -22.87 19.45 0.85
N SER A 73 -23.53 18.37 0.43
CA SER A 73 -24.69 17.76 1.11
C SER A 73 -24.31 16.83 2.25
N ARG A 74 -23.03 16.47 2.39
CA ARG A 74 -22.54 15.61 3.48
C ARG A 74 -22.53 16.39 4.79
N GLN A 75 -22.57 15.65 5.90
CA GLN A 75 -22.57 16.28 7.21
C GLN A 75 -21.17 16.82 7.51
N ALA A 76 -21.09 18.03 8.04
CA ALA A 76 -19.81 18.68 8.36
C ALA A 76 -18.97 17.86 9.35
N ARG A 77 -19.61 17.05 10.21
CA ARG A 77 -18.94 16.14 11.14
C ARG A 77 -18.18 14.99 10.45
N ASP A 78 -18.56 14.64 9.23
CA ASP A 78 -17.88 13.58 8.45
C ASP A 78 -16.48 14.01 8.02
N VAL A 79 -16.27 15.33 7.87
CA VAL A 79 -14.99 15.95 7.50
C VAL A 79 -14.31 16.63 8.70
N ALA A 80 -14.70 16.26 9.93
CA ALA A 80 -14.06 16.76 11.14
C ALA A 80 -12.75 16.04 11.45
N ARG A 81 -11.79 16.76 12.02
CA ARG A 81 -10.58 16.23 12.63
C ARG A 81 -10.89 15.78 14.06
N TRP A 82 -11.13 14.48 14.22
CA TRP A 82 -11.48 13.87 15.51
C TRP A 82 -10.25 13.66 16.41
N GLY A 83 -10.49 13.56 17.72
CA GLY A 83 -9.43 13.32 18.71
C GLY A 83 -8.84 14.60 19.30
N SER A 84 -9.57 15.71 19.22
CA SER A 84 -9.18 16.94 19.92
C SER A 84 -9.37 16.77 21.44
N PRO A 85 -8.32 16.90 22.26
CA PRO A 85 -8.46 16.85 23.71
C PRO A 85 -9.28 18.04 24.22
N VAL A 86 -10.00 17.82 25.32
CA VAL A 86 -10.82 18.84 25.98
C VAL A 86 -10.24 19.08 27.38
N VAL A 87 -9.71 20.28 27.61
CA VAL A 87 -9.07 20.68 28.87
C VAL A 87 -9.87 21.76 29.58
N THR A 88 -9.66 21.93 30.89
CA THR A 88 -10.30 23.04 31.63
C THR A 88 -9.60 24.36 31.34
N ALA A 89 -10.28 25.49 31.53
CA ALA A 89 -9.66 26.82 31.38
C ALA A 89 -8.45 27.05 32.31
N ARG A 90 -8.32 26.27 33.39
CA ARG A 90 -7.21 26.32 34.36
C ARG A 90 -6.02 25.45 33.97
N GLU A 91 -6.12 24.67 32.89
CA GLU A 91 -5.02 23.82 32.43
C GLU A 91 -3.80 24.68 32.05
N SER A 92 -2.58 24.24 32.38
CA SER A 92 -1.37 25.04 32.14
C SER A 92 -1.08 25.23 30.65
N GLU A 93 -0.41 26.33 30.29
CA GLU A 93 0.07 26.54 28.93
C GLU A 93 0.96 25.38 28.46
N VAL A 94 1.81 24.87 29.35
CA VAL A 94 2.73 23.76 29.06
C VAL A 94 1.96 22.50 28.67
N SER A 95 0.92 22.15 29.41
CA SER A 95 0.03 21.02 29.09
C SER A 95 -0.66 21.20 27.74
N VAL A 96 -1.20 22.40 27.48
CA VAL A 96 -1.86 22.70 26.19
C VAL A 96 -0.87 22.58 25.03
N ARG A 97 0.32 23.17 25.15
CA ARG A 97 1.38 23.08 24.14
C ARG A 97 1.85 21.65 23.95
N ARG A 98 1.95 20.86 25.03
CA ARG A 98 2.28 19.43 24.96
C ARG A 98 1.22 18.65 24.18
N LEU A 99 -0.06 18.82 24.49
CA LEU A 99 -1.15 18.16 23.75
C LEU A 99 -1.15 18.53 22.27
N LEU A 100 -0.91 19.81 21.97
CA LEU A 100 -0.69 20.24 20.59
C LEU A 100 0.51 19.50 20.02
N LEU A 101 1.69 19.52 20.66
CA LEU A 101 2.93 18.82 20.29
C LEU A 101 2.73 17.31 20.02
N GLU A 102 1.84 16.66 20.76
CA GLU A 102 1.46 15.25 20.60
C GLU A 102 0.59 14.99 19.34
N GLY A 103 0.24 16.05 18.60
CA GLY A 103 -0.45 15.99 17.32
C GLY A 103 -1.95 16.22 17.42
N ALA A 104 -2.43 16.82 18.51
CA ALA A 104 -3.82 17.28 18.57
C ALA A 104 -4.06 18.35 17.49
N PRO A 105 -5.14 18.23 16.69
CA PRO A 105 -5.47 19.23 15.68
C PRO A 105 -5.85 20.59 16.31
N ALA A 106 -6.50 20.53 17.47
CA ALA A 106 -6.74 21.66 18.36
C ALA A 106 -6.97 21.13 19.78
N VAL A 107 -6.73 21.97 20.79
CA VAL A 107 -7.10 21.73 22.18
C VAL A 107 -8.35 22.54 22.49
N LEU A 108 -9.44 21.87 22.83
CA LEU A 108 -10.70 22.53 23.18
C LEU A 108 -10.71 22.89 24.65
N VAL A 109 -11.14 24.09 24.99
CA VAL A 109 -11.15 24.59 26.36
C VAL A 109 -12.58 24.65 26.88
N ARG A 110 -12.81 24.08 28.08
CA ARG A 110 -14.12 24.04 28.74
C ARG A 110 -14.16 24.81 30.05
N GLU A 111 -15.32 25.38 30.33
CA GLU A 111 -15.75 25.83 31.65
C GLU A 111 -17.03 25.07 32.03
N GLY A 112 -16.99 24.35 33.15
CA GLY A 112 -18.04 23.39 33.49
C GLY A 112 -18.24 22.34 32.38
N ARG A 113 -19.45 22.28 31.82
CA ARG A 113 -19.84 21.38 30.71
C ARG A 113 -19.75 22.02 29.32
N ARG A 114 -19.50 23.32 29.22
CA ARG A 114 -19.53 24.09 27.97
C ARG A 114 -18.12 24.29 27.43
N ILE A 115 -17.92 24.07 26.13
CA ILE A 115 -16.70 24.51 25.44
C ILE A 115 -16.77 26.03 25.31
N VAL A 116 -15.75 26.74 25.79
CA VAL A 116 -15.63 28.21 25.83
C VAL A 116 -14.54 28.77 24.90
N GLY A 117 -13.71 27.89 24.32
CA GLY A 117 -12.66 28.28 23.38
C GLY A 117 -11.95 27.09 22.75
N ALA A 118 -11.04 27.39 21.82
CA ALA A 118 -10.12 26.42 21.27
C ALA A 118 -8.73 27.05 21.07
N VAL A 119 -7.69 26.26 21.30
CA VAL A 119 -6.30 26.58 20.94
C VAL A 119 -5.97 25.70 19.75
N GLU A 120 -5.85 26.30 18.57
CA GLU A 120 -5.43 25.60 17.35
C GLU A 120 -3.92 25.35 17.42
N ALA A 121 -3.44 24.27 16.81
CA ALA A 121 -2.03 24.21 16.46
C ALA A 121 -1.75 25.37 15.49
N SER A 122 -1.05 26.41 15.93
CA SER A 122 -0.49 27.40 15.02
C SER A 122 0.31 26.63 13.98
N ILE A 123 0.03 26.82 12.69
CA ILE A 123 0.90 26.38 11.62
C ILE A 123 1.61 27.64 11.12
N PRO A 124 2.93 27.76 11.31
CA PRO A 124 3.82 26.81 11.97
C PRO A 124 3.76 26.95 13.51
N PRO A 125 3.96 25.88 14.29
CA PRO A 125 4.36 26.04 15.68
C PRO A 125 5.70 26.78 15.67
N ALA A 126 6.00 27.57 16.72
CA ALA A 126 7.34 28.12 16.89
C ALA A 126 8.38 27.01 16.58
N ALA A 127 9.32 27.30 15.68
CA ALA A 127 10.18 26.30 15.08
C ALA A 127 10.76 25.42 16.19
N PRO A 128 10.42 24.12 16.27
CA PRO A 128 11.06 23.25 17.23
C PRO A 128 12.58 23.31 16.99
N PRO A 129 13.42 23.08 18.02
CA PRO A 129 14.86 23.04 17.82
C PRO A 129 15.17 22.11 16.65
N ALA A 130 16.00 22.58 15.72
CA ALA A 130 16.32 21.85 14.50
C ALA A 130 16.92 20.49 14.90
N ILE A 131 16.16 19.42 14.68
CA ILE A 131 16.63 18.07 14.95
C ILE A 131 17.61 17.71 13.83
N SER A 132 18.89 17.61 14.17
CA SER A 132 19.89 17.10 13.23
C SER A 132 19.82 15.59 13.15
N LEU A 133 19.64 15.08 11.93
CA LEU A 133 19.76 13.67 11.60
C LEU A 133 21.15 13.31 11.08
N LEU A 134 22.11 14.25 11.08
CA LEU A 134 23.47 14.00 10.60
C LEU A 134 24.12 12.76 11.23
N PRO A 135 24.06 12.54 12.57
CA PRO A 135 24.64 11.33 13.17
C PRO A 135 23.98 10.03 12.68
N ARG A 136 22.68 10.08 12.33
CA ARG A 136 21.98 8.92 11.75
C ARG A 136 22.34 8.73 10.29
N LEU A 137 22.48 9.80 9.52
CA LEU A 137 22.92 9.73 8.13
C LEU A 137 24.30 9.07 8.02
N GLU A 138 25.24 9.50 8.87
CA GLU A 138 26.62 8.97 8.89
C GLU A 138 26.68 7.50 9.33
N ARG A 139 25.78 7.08 10.23
CA ARG A 139 25.75 5.71 10.74
C ARG A 139 25.02 4.74 9.82
N GLU A 140 23.90 5.15 9.25
CA GLU A 140 22.98 4.25 8.54
C GLU A 140 23.18 4.23 7.02
N LEU A 141 23.77 5.28 6.42
CA LEU A 141 24.00 5.35 4.98
C LEU A 141 25.44 4.95 4.61
N PRO A 142 25.63 4.24 3.49
CA PRO A 142 26.95 4.04 2.90
C PRO A 142 27.63 5.37 2.57
N GLY A 143 28.96 5.44 2.69
CA GLY A 143 29.76 6.62 2.34
C GLY A 143 29.42 7.21 0.95
N PRO A 144 29.37 6.41 -0.13
CA PRO A 144 28.99 6.89 -1.46
C PRO A 144 27.58 7.53 -1.51
N THR A 145 26.64 6.99 -0.73
CA THR A 145 25.27 7.52 -0.63
C THR A 145 25.26 8.86 0.10
N LEU A 146 26.02 8.99 1.18
CA LEU A 146 26.13 10.24 1.93
C LEU A 146 26.78 11.35 1.09
N ASP A 147 27.83 11.01 0.35
CA ASP A 147 28.50 11.95 -0.56
C ASP A 147 27.61 12.35 -1.72
N CYS A 148 26.78 11.43 -2.22
CA CYS A 148 25.73 11.74 -3.21
C CYS A 148 24.79 12.82 -2.68
N LEU A 149 24.27 12.66 -1.46
CA LEU A 149 23.35 13.62 -0.84
C LEU A 149 23.99 15.01 -0.68
N ARG A 150 25.25 15.08 -0.26
CA ARG A 150 25.98 16.35 -0.15
C ARG A 150 26.13 17.06 -1.50
N ARG A 151 26.46 16.31 -2.55
CA ARG A 151 26.62 16.86 -3.91
C ARG A 151 25.30 17.28 -4.53
N ILE A 152 24.21 16.53 -4.31
CA ILE A 152 22.85 16.92 -4.70
C ILE A 152 22.52 18.29 -4.09
N GLY A 153 22.82 18.46 -2.80
CA GLY A 153 22.68 19.73 -2.09
C GLY A 153 23.42 20.89 -2.74
N ALA A 154 24.72 20.71 -2.98
CA ALA A 154 25.57 21.71 -3.62
C ALA A 154 25.13 22.04 -5.06
N SER A 155 24.77 21.02 -5.84
CA SER A 155 24.27 21.18 -7.22
C SER A 155 22.97 21.96 -7.28
N ALA A 156 22.05 21.73 -6.33
CA ALA A 156 20.81 22.48 -6.24
C ALA A 156 21.07 23.95 -5.85
N GLU A 157 21.91 24.19 -4.85
CA GLU A 157 22.24 25.54 -4.39
C GLU A 157 22.91 26.37 -5.49
N ALA A 158 23.80 25.75 -6.28
CA ALA A 158 24.50 26.40 -7.40
C ALA A 158 23.57 26.96 -8.49
N ILE A 159 22.33 26.45 -8.59
CA ILE A 159 21.32 26.94 -9.55
C ILE A 159 20.15 27.66 -8.86
N GLY A 160 20.29 28.03 -7.59
CA GLY A 160 19.27 28.73 -6.82
C GLY A 160 18.07 27.86 -6.40
N ALA A 161 18.21 26.53 -6.42
CA ALA A 161 17.19 25.58 -5.97
C ALA A 161 17.52 25.03 -4.57
N ARG A 162 16.52 24.41 -3.91
CA ARG A 162 16.70 23.73 -2.62
C ARG A 162 16.32 22.26 -2.75
N ALA A 163 17.24 21.36 -2.36
CA ALA A 163 17.02 19.92 -2.42
C ALA A 163 16.80 19.31 -1.03
N TYR A 164 15.95 18.28 -1.00
CA TYR A 164 15.52 17.61 0.21
C TYR A 164 15.44 16.10 -0.03
N ALA A 165 15.97 15.28 0.88
CA ALA A 165 15.63 13.85 0.89
C ALA A 165 14.24 13.69 1.54
N VAL A 166 13.32 12.96 0.92
CA VAL A 166 11.91 12.92 1.31
C VAL A 166 11.35 11.50 1.36
N GLY A 167 10.24 11.30 2.07
CA GLY A 167 9.49 10.04 1.98
C GLY A 167 10.13 8.87 2.72
N GLY A 168 10.30 7.74 2.03
CA GLY A 168 10.67 6.46 2.64
C GLY A 168 12.02 6.49 3.35
N ILE A 169 13.01 7.16 2.74
CA ILE A 169 14.35 7.28 3.31
C ILE A 169 14.36 7.94 4.69
N VAL A 170 13.64 9.06 4.86
CA VAL A 170 13.62 9.80 6.13
C VAL A 170 13.00 8.94 7.24
N ARG A 171 11.91 8.24 6.92
CA ARG A 171 11.25 7.30 7.83
C ARG A 171 12.17 6.14 8.21
N ASP A 172 12.81 5.53 7.22
CA ASP A 172 13.61 4.33 7.42
C ASP A 172 14.90 4.65 8.19
N LEU A 173 15.51 5.82 7.97
CA LEU A 173 16.59 6.37 8.79
C LEU A 173 16.18 6.55 10.26
N LEU A 174 14.97 7.06 10.54
CA LEU A 174 14.46 7.19 11.90
C LEU A 174 14.19 5.84 12.58
N LEU A 175 13.95 4.78 11.78
CA LEU A 175 13.81 3.40 12.26
C LEU A 175 15.15 2.65 12.39
N GLY A 176 16.28 3.27 12.01
CA GLY A 176 17.58 2.60 11.98
C GLY A 176 17.66 1.49 10.91
N ARG A 177 16.97 1.69 9.78
CA ARG A 177 16.98 0.75 8.64
C ARG A 177 17.84 1.34 7.52
N ARG A 178 18.69 0.50 6.94
CA ARG A 178 19.48 0.86 5.75
C ARG A 178 18.58 0.96 4.52
N THR A 179 18.85 1.96 3.68
CA THR A 179 18.18 2.17 2.38
C THR A 179 19.19 2.63 1.34
N SER A 180 18.99 2.21 0.10
CA SER A 180 19.82 2.57 -1.06
C SER A 180 19.07 3.42 -2.09
N GLU A 181 17.74 3.50 -2.00
CA GLU A 181 16.92 4.32 -2.89
C GLU A 181 16.82 5.75 -2.34
N LEU A 182 17.21 6.74 -3.15
CA LEU A 182 17.19 8.14 -2.78
C LEU A 182 16.03 8.86 -3.47
N ASP A 183 14.97 9.13 -2.71
CA ASP A 183 13.86 10.00 -3.11
C ASP A 183 14.19 11.47 -2.77
N ILE A 184 14.34 12.31 -3.79
CA ILE A 184 14.73 13.72 -3.65
C ILE A 184 13.61 14.64 -4.17
N ALA A 185 13.17 15.57 -3.33
CA ALA A 185 12.33 16.69 -3.74
C ALA A 185 13.20 17.94 -3.94
N VAL A 186 12.95 18.67 -5.02
CA VAL A 186 13.63 19.93 -5.32
C VAL A 186 12.60 21.06 -5.39
N GLU A 187 12.72 22.05 -4.51
CA GLU A 187 12.06 23.34 -4.70
C GLU A 187 12.82 24.13 -5.76
N GLY A 188 12.33 24.06 -6.99
CA GLY A 188 13.00 24.55 -8.19
C GLY A 188 12.90 23.53 -9.32
N ASP A 189 13.79 23.64 -10.31
CA ASP A 189 13.83 22.72 -11.45
C ASP A 189 14.64 21.45 -11.10
N ALA A 190 13.93 20.36 -10.80
CA ALA A 190 14.56 19.07 -10.51
C ALA A 190 15.30 18.48 -11.71
N LEU A 191 14.86 18.76 -12.95
CA LEU A 191 15.51 18.27 -14.16
C LEU A 191 16.84 18.99 -14.36
N ALA A 192 16.91 20.29 -14.07
CA ALA A 192 18.16 21.04 -14.11
C ALA A 192 19.18 20.50 -13.09
N VAL A 193 18.75 20.24 -11.84
CA VAL A 193 19.60 19.58 -10.82
C VAL A 193 20.05 18.20 -11.29
N ALA A 194 19.14 17.40 -11.85
CA ALA A 194 19.46 16.04 -12.27
C ALA A 194 20.42 15.99 -13.46
N ARG A 195 20.27 16.88 -14.44
CA ARG A 195 21.21 17.01 -15.57
C ARG A 195 22.60 17.42 -15.10
N ARG A 196 22.67 18.37 -14.17
CA ARG A 196 23.94 18.79 -13.57
C ARG A 196 24.61 17.61 -12.85
N LEU A 197 23.87 16.91 -11.99
CA LEU A 197 24.40 15.75 -11.27
C LEU A 197 24.88 14.65 -12.24
N ALA A 198 24.12 14.35 -13.29
CA ALA A 198 24.51 13.39 -14.31
C ALA A 198 25.80 13.80 -15.04
N SER A 199 26.00 15.09 -15.32
CA SER A 199 27.25 15.58 -15.94
C SER A 199 28.47 15.47 -15.02
N GLU A 200 28.27 15.54 -13.71
CA GLU A 200 29.34 15.42 -12.72
C GLU A 200 29.69 13.96 -12.38
N TRP A 201 28.71 13.04 -12.39
CA TRP A 201 28.85 11.65 -11.92
C TRP A 201 28.81 10.58 -13.01
N GLY A 202 28.48 10.98 -14.23
CA GLY A 202 28.10 10.03 -15.28
C GLY A 202 26.79 9.30 -14.94
N GLY A 203 26.50 8.25 -15.69
CA GLY A 203 25.27 7.49 -15.58
C GLY A 203 24.21 7.88 -16.63
N SER A 204 23.09 7.16 -16.60
CA SER A 204 21.94 7.39 -17.46
C SER A 204 20.87 8.17 -16.72
N LEU A 205 20.42 9.26 -17.35
CA LEU A 205 19.33 10.09 -16.87
C LEU A 205 18.04 9.76 -17.63
N LEU A 206 17.08 9.14 -16.94
CA LEU A 206 15.74 8.90 -17.47
C LEU A 206 14.80 10.04 -17.04
N VAL A 207 14.24 10.76 -18.02
CA VAL A 207 13.36 11.92 -17.74
C VAL A 207 11.90 11.59 -18.04
N HIS A 208 11.05 11.73 -17.02
CA HIS A 208 9.61 11.59 -17.14
C HIS A 208 8.93 12.96 -17.13
N ARG A 209 8.90 13.63 -18.30
CA ARG A 209 8.40 15.00 -18.45
C ARG A 209 6.96 15.21 -17.93
N ALA A 210 6.09 14.20 -18.09
CA ALA A 210 4.69 14.28 -17.67
C ALA A 210 4.50 14.50 -16.16
N PHE A 211 5.48 14.08 -15.34
CA PHE A 211 5.41 14.19 -13.88
C PHE A 211 6.45 15.12 -13.28
N GLY A 212 7.31 15.73 -14.13
CA GLY A 212 8.43 16.55 -13.68
C GLY A 212 9.43 15.76 -12.83
N THR A 213 9.64 14.48 -13.16
CA THR A 213 10.57 13.60 -12.44
C THR A 213 11.71 13.14 -13.33
N ALA A 214 12.84 12.87 -12.71
CA ALA A 214 14.03 12.36 -13.36
C ALA A 214 14.66 11.28 -12.47
N THR A 215 15.03 10.16 -13.07
CA THR A 215 15.75 9.07 -12.41
C THR A 215 17.17 9.07 -12.94
N LEU A 216 18.14 9.16 -12.03
CA LEU A 216 19.55 8.97 -12.33
C LEU A 216 19.96 7.58 -11.84
N GLU A 217 20.46 6.77 -12.75
CA GLU A 217 20.95 5.43 -12.47
C GLU A 217 22.23 5.11 -13.26
N GLY A 218 23.06 4.21 -12.74
CA GLY A 218 24.40 3.99 -13.28
C GLY A 218 25.37 5.13 -12.93
N GLY A 219 26.67 4.85 -13.00
CA GLY A 219 27.73 5.78 -12.55
C GLY A 219 28.28 5.43 -11.16
N ALA A 220 28.96 6.39 -10.52
CA ALA A 220 29.63 6.19 -9.23
C ALA A 220 28.70 6.20 -7.99
N GLY A 221 27.38 6.30 -8.22
CA GLY A 221 26.37 6.61 -7.20
C GLY A 221 25.24 5.59 -7.05
N PRO A 222 24.43 5.70 -5.97
CA PRO A 222 23.18 4.97 -5.88
C PRO A 222 22.14 5.50 -6.89
N ARG A 223 21.05 4.76 -7.07
CA ARG A 223 19.90 5.22 -7.85
C ARG A 223 19.20 6.39 -7.13
N VAL A 224 18.97 7.48 -7.86
CA VAL A 224 18.36 8.71 -7.35
C VAL A 224 17.12 9.06 -8.15
N ASP A 225 15.97 9.16 -7.48
CA ASP A 225 14.72 9.64 -8.05
C ASP A 225 14.49 11.09 -7.60
N MET A 226 14.53 12.04 -8.55
CA MET A 226 14.35 13.46 -8.31
C MET A 226 13.00 13.94 -8.85
N ALA A 227 12.30 14.76 -8.06
CA ALA A 227 11.04 15.38 -8.45
C ALA A 227 10.97 16.84 -8.02
N THR A 228 10.39 17.70 -8.86
CA THR A 228 10.09 19.08 -8.44
C THR A 228 8.99 19.06 -7.37
N ALA A 229 9.21 19.79 -6.28
CA ALA A 229 8.25 19.99 -5.20
C ALA A 229 6.96 20.58 -5.76
N ARG A 230 5.83 19.96 -5.41
CA ARG A 230 4.56 20.25 -6.08
C ARG A 230 3.38 20.22 -5.13
N ARG A 231 2.38 21.02 -5.44
CA ARG A 231 1.03 20.96 -4.87
C ARG A 231 0.14 20.15 -5.77
N GLU A 232 -0.82 19.46 -5.16
CA GLU A 232 -1.79 18.64 -5.87
C GLU A 232 -3.20 19.18 -5.65
N ARG A 233 -3.99 19.22 -6.71
CA ARG A 233 -5.42 19.52 -6.65
C ARG A 233 -6.22 18.44 -7.35
N TYR A 234 -7.14 17.83 -6.60
CA TYR A 234 -8.05 16.80 -7.11
C TYR A 234 -9.33 17.46 -7.61
N ARG A 235 -9.65 17.29 -8.90
CA ARG A 235 -10.89 17.81 -9.50
C ARG A 235 -12.12 17.03 -9.05
N VAL A 236 -11.97 15.72 -8.97
CA VAL A 236 -13.02 14.79 -8.53
C VAL A 236 -12.40 13.68 -7.66
N PRO A 237 -13.17 13.07 -6.76
CA PRO A 237 -12.68 11.98 -5.92
C PRO A 237 -12.07 10.81 -6.73
N GLY A 238 -10.88 10.36 -6.33
CA GLY A 238 -10.18 9.22 -6.93
C GLY A 238 -9.44 9.49 -8.24
N ALA A 239 -9.59 10.68 -8.84
CA ALA A 239 -8.86 11.06 -10.04
C ALA A 239 -7.36 11.28 -9.77
N LEU A 240 -6.57 11.28 -10.85
CA LEU A 240 -5.21 11.82 -10.77
C LEU A 240 -5.26 13.33 -10.48
N PRO A 241 -4.35 13.85 -9.65
CA PRO A 241 -4.31 15.26 -9.33
C PRO A 241 -3.74 16.09 -10.48
N ILE A 242 -4.10 17.37 -10.51
CA ILE A 242 -3.35 18.37 -11.26
C ILE A 242 -2.21 18.84 -10.38
N VAL A 243 -1.01 18.85 -10.95
CA VAL A 243 0.22 19.25 -10.25
C VAL A 243 0.62 20.66 -10.66
N GLY A 244 1.19 21.40 -9.72
CA GLY A 244 1.87 22.67 -9.98
C GLY A 244 3.04 22.86 -9.02
N PRO A 245 4.02 23.73 -9.35
CA PRO A 245 5.16 23.98 -8.48
C PRO A 245 4.72 24.53 -7.13
N ALA A 246 5.45 24.17 -6.08
CA ALA A 246 5.10 24.50 -4.70
C ALA A 246 6.34 24.50 -3.78
N SER A 247 6.15 24.96 -2.55
CA SER A 247 7.15 24.76 -1.50
C SER A 247 7.23 23.30 -1.04
N ILE A 248 8.30 22.95 -0.33
CA ILE A 248 8.49 21.66 0.33
C ILE A 248 7.41 21.43 1.37
N GLU A 249 6.96 22.49 2.07
CA GLU A 249 5.87 22.38 3.03
C GLU A 249 4.55 21.96 2.35
N GLU A 250 4.22 22.60 1.22
CA GLU A 250 3.05 22.22 0.40
C GLU A 250 3.21 20.80 -0.19
N ASP A 251 4.44 20.42 -0.59
CA ASP A 251 4.75 19.05 -1.07
C ASP A 251 4.57 17.99 0.01
N LEU A 252 4.97 18.28 1.25
CA LEU A 252 4.78 17.37 2.38
C LEU A 252 3.30 17.26 2.75
N LEU A 253 2.52 18.34 2.63
CA LEU A 253 1.10 18.38 2.96
C LEU A 253 0.20 17.56 2.02
N ARG A 254 0.63 17.30 0.77
CA ARG A 254 -0.14 16.48 -0.19
C ARG A 254 0.05 14.97 -0.03
N ARG A 255 1.03 14.54 0.79
CA ARG A 255 1.40 13.12 0.94
C ARG A 255 0.32 12.31 1.65
N ASP A 256 0.54 11.00 1.71
CA ASP A 256 -0.45 10.06 2.22
C ASP A 256 -0.54 10.06 3.76
N PHE A 257 0.59 9.91 4.44
CA PHE A 257 0.69 9.76 5.89
C PHE A 257 1.81 10.61 6.49
N SER A 258 1.63 11.03 7.74
CA SER A 258 2.60 11.85 8.48
C SER A 258 3.99 11.23 8.51
N VAL A 259 4.08 9.91 8.71
CA VAL A 259 5.35 9.16 8.74
C VAL A 259 6.10 9.15 7.40
N ASN A 260 5.45 9.55 6.29
CA ASN A 260 6.09 9.72 4.97
C ASN A 260 6.17 11.20 4.56
N ALA A 261 5.70 12.12 5.41
CA ALA A 261 5.61 13.55 5.16
C ALA A 261 6.67 14.33 5.96
N MET A 262 7.90 13.84 5.87
CA MET A 262 9.10 14.43 6.45
C MET A 262 10.15 14.64 5.36
N ALA A 263 11.04 15.61 5.58
CA ALA A 263 12.14 15.92 4.67
C ALA A 263 13.44 16.16 5.45
N VAL A 264 14.57 15.88 4.82
CA VAL A 264 15.90 16.22 5.32
C VAL A 264 16.54 17.23 4.39
N VAL A 265 16.99 18.36 4.94
CA VAL A 265 17.66 19.42 4.19
C VAL A 265 19.00 18.90 3.66
N LEU A 266 19.24 19.08 2.35
CA LEU A 266 20.50 18.69 1.70
C LEU A 266 21.41 19.87 1.39
N ALA A 267 20.92 21.11 1.49
CA ALA A 267 21.76 22.29 1.32
C ALA A 267 22.97 22.24 2.28
N PRO A 268 24.17 22.69 1.85
CA PRO A 268 25.37 22.68 2.70
C PRO A 268 25.12 23.36 4.06
N ARG A 269 24.41 24.49 4.05
CA ARG A 269 23.90 25.14 5.27
C ARG A 269 22.68 24.38 5.78
N GLY A 270 22.84 23.71 6.92
CA GLY A 270 21.76 22.94 7.56
C GLY A 270 21.61 21.51 7.03
N PHE A 271 22.64 20.97 6.38
CA PHE A 271 22.68 19.58 5.93
C PHE A 271 22.30 18.62 7.07
N GLY A 272 21.34 17.74 6.83
CA GLY A 272 20.87 16.78 7.81
C GLY A 272 19.77 17.29 8.74
N HIS A 273 19.33 18.56 8.64
CA HIS A 273 18.21 19.06 9.43
C HIS A 273 16.89 18.41 9.01
N LEU A 274 16.11 17.93 9.99
CA LEU A 274 14.78 17.37 9.77
C LEU A 274 13.72 18.48 9.69
N LEU A 275 12.98 18.47 8.58
CA LEU A 275 11.73 19.19 8.41
C LEU A 275 10.56 18.21 8.64
N ASP A 276 9.84 18.41 9.73
CA ASP A 276 8.69 17.58 10.11
C ASP A 276 7.48 18.44 10.52
N PRO A 277 6.86 19.19 9.57
CA PRO A 277 5.74 20.08 9.86
C PRO A 277 4.50 19.32 10.35
N LEU A 278 4.42 18.03 10.03
CA LEU A 278 3.28 17.17 10.30
C LEU A 278 3.52 16.19 11.44
N ARG A 279 4.68 16.24 12.10
CA ARG A 279 5.05 15.40 13.25
C ARG A 279 5.02 13.90 12.97
N GLY A 280 5.48 13.51 11.78
CA GLY A 280 5.71 12.14 11.37
C GLY A 280 6.66 11.39 12.30
N ALA A 281 7.71 12.03 12.81
CA ALA A 281 8.66 11.39 13.71
C ALA A 281 8.00 11.00 15.04
N ALA A 282 7.12 11.87 15.53
CA ALA A 282 6.37 11.63 16.76
C ALA A 282 5.29 10.54 16.59
N ASP A 283 4.71 10.43 15.39
CA ASP A 283 3.79 9.36 15.02
C ASP A 283 4.50 8.01 14.88
N LEU A 284 5.69 8.01 14.27
CA LEU A 284 6.53 6.84 14.13
C LEU A 284 6.95 6.28 15.50
N ALA A 285 7.41 7.15 16.41
CA ALA A 285 7.75 6.78 17.79
C ALA A 285 6.56 6.16 18.56
N ARG A 286 5.33 6.63 18.29
CA ARG A 286 4.08 6.11 18.90
C ARG A 286 3.46 4.95 18.14
N ARG A 287 4.12 4.43 17.10
CA ARG A 287 3.60 3.40 16.19
C ARG A 287 2.22 3.75 15.60
N ARG A 288 2.00 5.02 15.27
CA ARG A 288 0.74 5.57 14.77
C ARG A 288 0.83 5.85 13.27
N LEU A 289 -0.16 5.38 12.52
CA LEU A 289 -0.36 5.73 11.11
C LEU A 289 -1.49 6.76 11.02
N ARG A 290 -1.19 7.97 10.56
CA ARG A 290 -2.14 9.10 10.52
C ARG A 290 -2.13 9.79 9.17
N ILE A 291 -3.33 10.07 8.64
CA ILE A 291 -3.51 10.87 7.42
C ILE A 291 -3.35 12.38 7.70
N LEU A 292 -3.09 13.16 6.66
CA LEU A 292 -2.80 14.59 6.79
C LEU A 292 -4.06 15.46 6.93
N HIS A 293 -5.19 15.00 6.38
CA HIS A 293 -6.50 15.67 6.45
C HIS A 293 -7.65 14.67 6.25
N PRO A 294 -8.89 14.98 6.70
CA PRO A 294 -10.03 14.05 6.68
C PRO A 294 -10.47 13.57 5.29
N LEU A 295 -10.11 14.30 4.24
CA LEU A 295 -10.46 13.98 2.85
C LEU A 295 -9.39 13.14 2.13
N SER A 296 -8.28 12.80 2.78
CA SER A 296 -7.12 12.11 2.16
C SER A 296 -7.52 10.84 1.41
N PHE A 297 -8.36 9.99 2.01
CA PHE A 297 -8.85 8.76 1.37
C PHE A 297 -9.95 9.00 0.31
N VAL A 298 -10.61 10.15 0.32
CA VAL A 298 -11.62 10.51 -0.70
C VAL A 298 -10.93 11.05 -1.95
N GLU A 299 -9.91 11.89 -1.77
CA GLU A 299 -9.05 12.36 -2.86
C GLU A 299 -8.38 11.17 -3.55
N ASP A 300 -7.80 10.26 -2.77
CA ASP A 300 -7.15 9.08 -3.28
C ASP A 300 -7.47 7.81 -2.47
N PRO A 301 -8.48 7.02 -2.90
CA PRO A 301 -8.85 5.78 -2.23
C PRO A 301 -7.77 4.70 -2.23
N THR A 302 -6.75 4.79 -3.11
CA THR A 302 -5.63 3.84 -3.11
C THR A 302 -4.83 3.92 -1.81
N ARG A 303 -4.87 5.06 -1.11
CA ARG A 303 -4.26 5.24 0.21
C ARG A 303 -4.81 4.26 1.25
N ILE A 304 -6.01 3.70 1.07
CA ILE A 304 -6.54 2.65 1.95
C ILE A 304 -5.70 1.37 1.86
N PHE A 305 -5.27 1.01 0.64
CA PHE A 305 -4.40 -0.14 0.40
C PHE A 305 -3.00 0.12 0.96
N ARG A 306 -2.46 1.31 0.69
CA ARG A 306 -1.20 1.78 1.28
C ARG A 306 -1.23 1.76 2.80
N ALA A 307 -2.35 2.14 3.42
CA ALA A 307 -2.50 2.12 4.87
C ALA A 307 -2.28 0.71 5.41
N VAL A 308 -2.99 -0.27 4.84
CA VAL A 308 -2.84 -1.68 5.26
C VAL A 308 -1.41 -2.18 5.02
N ARG A 309 -0.81 -1.84 3.87
CA ARG A 309 0.59 -2.18 3.56
C ARG A 309 1.54 -1.64 4.64
N TYR A 310 1.42 -0.36 5.00
CA TYR A 310 2.25 0.25 6.03
C TYR A 310 1.99 -0.29 7.43
N GLN A 311 0.74 -0.64 7.77
CA GLN A 311 0.45 -1.31 9.03
C GLN A 311 1.22 -2.62 9.16
N SER A 312 1.25 -3.42 8.08
CA SER A 312 1.97 -4.69 8.06
C SER A 312 3.49 -4.52 8.02
N ARG A 313 4.01 -3.65 7.14
CA ARG A 313 5.46 -3.45 6.93
C ARG A 313 6.16 -2.78 8.10
N LEU A 314 5.46 -1.86 8.78
CA LEU A 314 6.04 -0.99 9.81
C LEU A 314 5.51 -1.29 11.21
N GLY A 315 4.53 -2.19 11.36
CA GLY A 315 3.91 -2.49 12.65
C GLY A 315 3.12 -1.30 13.23
N LEU A 316 2.60 -0.43 12.37
CA LEU A 316 1.86 0.77 12.76
C LEU A 316 0.36 0.50 12.91
N THR A 317 -0.29 1.32 13.73
CA THR A 317 -1.73 1.25 13.96
C THR A 317 -2.42 2.50 13.43
N LEU A 318 -3.48 2.32 12.63
CA LEU A 318 -4.26 3.42 12.08
C LEU A 318 -4.93 4.24 13.19
N GLU A 319 -4.70 5.54 13.18
CA GLU A 319 -5.23 6.51 14.15
C GLU A 319 -6.77 6.62 14.07
N PRO A 320 -7.51 6.86 15.18
CA PRO A 320 -8.97 6.83 15.18
C PRO A 320 -9.65 7.80 14.20
N GLY A 321 -9.16 9.03 14.06
CA GLY A 321 -9.63 9.99 13.06
C GLY A 321 -9.41 9.49 11.62
N SER A 322 -8.24 8.89 11.37
CA SER A 322 -7.90 8.26 10.10
C SER A 322 -8.83 7.08 9.77
N ARG A 323 -9.22 6.27 10.76
CA ARG A 323 -10.25 5.22 10.57
C ARG A 323 -11.63 5.80 10.21
N ARG A 324 -12.01 6.94 10.77
CA ARG A 324 -13.28 7.61 10.42
C ARG A 324 -13.25 8.12 8.99
N ALA A 325 -12.17 8.77 8.57
CA ALA A 325 -11.95 9.20 7.19
C ALA A 325 -11.99 8.02 6.20
N LEU A 326 -11.40 6.88 6.56
CA LEU A 326 -11.48 5.66 5.75
C LEU A 326 -12.93 5.20 5.57
N ARG A 327 -13.72 5.16 6.66
CA ARG A 327 -15.15 4.78 6.57
C ARG A 327 -15.94 5.74 5.68
N LEU A 328 -15.68 7.04 5.77
CA LEU A 328 -16.27 8.03 4.86
C LEU A 328 -15.92 7.68 3.41
N ALA A 329 -14.66 7.43 3.12
CA ALA A 329 -14.23 7.09 1.76
C ALA A 329 -14.90 5.81 1.23
N ILE A 330 -15.02 4.77 2.05
CA ILE A 330 -15.74 3.53 1.67
C ILE A 330 -17.24 3.79 1.45
N ALA A 331 -17.87 4.64 2.25
CA ALA A 331 -19.28 5.00 2.10
C ALA A 331 -19.57 5.83 0.84
N LEU A 332 -18.55 6.45 0.25
CA LEU A 332 -18.63 7.22 -0.99
C LEU A 332 -18.33 6.38 -2.25
N ALA A 333 -17.94 5.10 -2.09
CA ALA A 333 -17.75 4.21 -3.22
C ALA A 333 -19.08 3.98 -3.99
N PRO A 334 -19.06 3.79 -5.32
CA PRO A 334 -17.87 3.65 -6.18
C PRO A 334 -17.22 4.99 -6.56
N TYR A 335 -15.94 4.93 -6.96
CA TYR A 335 -15.17 6.06 -7.48
C TYR A 335 -14.94 5.87 -8.99
N PRO A 336 -15.71 6.53 -9.87
CA PRO A 336 -15.58 6.34 -11.31
C PRO A 336 -14.21 6.74 -11.86
N ALA A 337 -13.61 7.80 -11.31
CA ALA A 337 -12.32 8.33 -11.78
C ALA A 337 -11.10 7.55 -11.24
N LEU A 338 -11.31 6.59 -10.33
CA LEU A 338 -10.23 5.77 -9.77
C LEU A 338 -9.82 4.69 -10.78
N SER A 339 -8.59 4.73 -11.28
CA SER A 339 -8.11 3.68 -12.20
C SER A 339 -8.04 2.30 -11.53
N GLY A 340 -8.51 1.28 -12.25
CA GLY A 340 -8.39 -0.13 -11.84
C GLY A 340 -6.95 -0.61 -11.73
N GLN A 341 -6.09 -0.13 -12.61
CA GLN A 341 -4.66 -0.45 -12.61
C GLN A 341 -3.98 0.05 -11.33
N ARG A 342 -4.39 1.21 -10.80
CA ARG A 342 -3.85 1.74 -9.54
C ARG A 342 -4.24 0.86 -8.34
N LEU A 343 -5.43 0.26 -8.37
CA LEU A 343 -5.86 -0.70 -7.35
C LEU A 343 -5.10 -2.03 -7.47
N ALA A 344 -4.88 -2.51 -8.70
CA ALA A 344 -4.10 -3.71 -8.96
C ALA A 344 -2.64 -3.54 -8.51
N ALA A 345 -2.00 -2.41 -8.83
CA ALA A 345 -0.64 -2.09 -8.42
C ALA A 345 -0.49 -2.06 -6.89
N GLU A 346 -1.42 -1.46 -6.16
CA GLU A 346 -1.36 -1.47 -4.69
C GLU A 346 -1.63 -2.86 -4.09
N LEU A 347 -2.46 -3.70 -4.72
CA LEU A 347 -2.64 -5.10 -4.31
C LEU A 347 -1.37 -5.93 -4.56
N GLU A 348 -0.69 -5.70 -5.69
CA GLU A 348 0.58 -6.33 -6.02
C GLU A 348 1.66 -5.96 -5.01
N LEU A 349 1.80 -4.67 -4.70
CA LEU A 349 2.71 -4.19 -3.65
C LEU A 349 2.38 -4.79 -2.28
N ILE A 350 1.11 -4.97 -1.94
CA ILE A 350 0.72 -5.65 -0.69
C ILE A 350 1.17 -7.10 -0.71
N LEU A 351 0.93 -7.83 -1.80
CA LEU A 351 1.24 -9.25 -1.92
C LEU A 351 2.75 -9.54 -2.01
N ALA A 352 3.54 -8.56 -2.44
CA ALA A 352 4.99 -8.62 -2.41
C ALA A 352 5.58 -8.53 -0.98
N GLU A 353 4.85 -7.94 -0.02
CA GLU A 353 5.30 -7.89 1.37
C GLU A 353 5.28 -9.30 2.01
N PRO A 354 6.19 -9.61 2.95
CA PRO A 354 6.23 -10.93 3.59
C PRO A 354 4.90 -11.39 4.23
N ALA A 355 4.15 -10.46 4.81
CA ALA A 355 2.83 -10.68 5.40
C ALA A 355 1.67 -10.24 4.48
N GLY A 356 1.92 -10.14 3.17
CA GLY A 356 0.97 -9.71 2.16
C GLY A 356 -0.35 -10.49 2.13
N PRO A 357 -0.33 -11.84 2.10
CA PRO A 357 -1.55 -12.64 2.16
C PRO A 357 -2.40 -12.35 3.41
N LEU A 358 -1.77 -12.16 4.57
CA LEU A 358 -2.49 -11.82 5.82
C LEU A 358 -3.04 -10.39 5.77
N SER A 359 -2.37 -9.47 5.08
CA SER A 359 -2.84 -8.10 4.86
C SER A 359 -4.15 -8.03 4.06
N LEU A 360 -4.43 -9.03 3.21
CA LEU A 360 -5.73 -9.14 2.54
C LEU A 360 -6.90 -9.28 3.52
N ILE A 361 -6.68 -9.92 4.68
CA ILE A 361 -7.69 -10.04 5.73
C ILE A 361 -8.03 -8.66 6.31
N ALA A 362 -7.01 -7.83 6.54
CA ALA A 362 -7.20 -6.47 7.04
C ALA A 362 -7.96 -5.61 6.01
N LEU A 363 -7.60 -5.68 4.71
CA LEU A 363 -8.34 -5.00 3.65
C LEU A 363 -9.80 -5.42 3.59
N GLY A 364 -10.06 -6.72 3.66
CA GLY A 364 -11.40 -7.29 3.65
C GLY A 364 -12.24 -6.78 4.81
N ARG A 365 -11.69 -6.81 6.04
CA ARG A 365 -12.36 -6.31 7.26
C ARG A 365 -12.63 -4.81 7.24
N LEU A 366 -11.78 -4.02 6.57
CA LEU A 366 -11.99 -2.58 6.38
C LEU A 366 -13.07 -2.27 5.34
N GLY A 367 -13.53 -3.26 4.58
CA GLY A 367 -14.49 -3.08 3.49
C GLY A 367 -13.87 -2.48 2.22
N ALA A 368 -12.54 -2.49 2.08
CA ALA A 368 -11.82 -1.90 0.95
C ALA A 368 -12.24 -2.48 -0.41
N MET A 369 -12.67 -3.74 -0.43
CA MET A 369 -13.15 -4.42 -1.65
C MET A 369 -14.44 -3.81 -2.22
N LYS A 370 -15.17 -2.99 -1.47
CA LYS A 370 -16.31 -2.20 -2.00
C LYS A 370 -15.88 -1.15 -3.04
N LEU A 371 -14.59 -0.80 -3.08
CA LEU A 371 -14.02 0.04 -4.14
C LEU A 371 -13.97 -0.71 -5.49
N LEU A 372 -13.99 -2.04 -5.47
CA LEU A 372 -14.07 -2.88 -6.66
C LEU A 372 -15.51 -3.15 -7.06
N ASP A 373 -16.31 -3.63 -6.12
CA ASP A 373 -17.73 -3.90 -6.33
C ASP A 373 -18.54 -3.66 -5.03
N PRO A 374 -19.56 -2.78 -5.04
CA PRO A 374 -20.37 -2.51 -3.85
C PRO A 374 -21.10 -3.73 -3.27
N ALA A 375 -21.36 -4.77 -4.07
CA ALA A 375 -21.98 -6.02 -3.65
C ALA A 375 -20.99 -6.99 -3.00
N TYR A 376 -19.68 -6.76 -3.08
CA TYR A 376 -18.71 -7.63 -2.43
C TYR A 376 -18.92 -7.68 -0.91
N ARG A 377 -18.88 -8.89 -0.34
CA ARG A 377 -18.98 -9.15 1.09
C ARG A 377 -17.80 -9.98 1.53
N PHE A 378 -17.00 -9.44 2.45
CA PHE A 378 -15.90 -10.19 3.06
C PHE A 378 -16.46 -11.23 4.04
N SER A 379 -16.03 -12.48 3.93
CA SER A 379 -16.55 -13.60 4.72
C SER A 379 -15.45 -14.26 5.55
N PRO A 380 -15.79 -15.05 6.59
CA PRO A 380 -14.82 -15.90 7.29
C PRO A 380 -14.07 -16.86 6.34
N LEU A 381 -14.75 -17.33 5.28
CA LEU A 381 -14.13 -18.16 4.26
C LEU A 381 -13.05 -17.39 3.47
N ALA A 382 -13.31 -16.13 3.12
CA ALA A 382 -12.31 -15.27 2.48
C ALA A 382 -11.08 -15.07 3.37
N ALA A 383 -11.29 -14.86 4.67
CA ALA A 383 -10.21 -14.75 5.64
C ALA A 383 -9.38 -16.04 5.74
N ARG A 384 -10.04 -17.20 5.78
CA ARG A 384 -9.37 -18.51 5.75
C ARG A 384 -8.57 -18.70 4.47
N ARG A 385 -9.13 -18.37 3.31
CA ARG A 385 -8.42 -18.48 2.02
C ARG A 385 -7.21 -17.57 1.94
N ALA A 386 -7.27 -16.35 2.49
CA ALA A 386 -6.12 -15.47 2.58
C ALA A 386 -5.00 -16.03 3.50
N ALA A 387 -5.36 -16.69 4.60
CA ALA A 387 -4.39 -17.41 5.44
C ALA A 387 -3.83 -18.68 4.76
N ASP A 388 -4.67 -19.38 4.01
CA ASP A 388 -4.28 -20.55 3.21
C ASP A 388 -3.34 -20.14 2.07
N LEU A 389 -3.56 -18.98 1.43
CA LEU A 389 -2.68 -18.39 0.45
C LEU A 389 -1.26 -18.19 1.01
N ALA A 390 -1.11 -17.70 2.24
CA ALA A 390 0.21 -17.55 2.86
C ALA A 390 1.00 -18.88 2.84
N ARG A 391 0.34 -19.97 3.21
CA ARG A 391 0.92 -21.32 3.22
C ARG A 391 1.21 -21.83 1.82
N LEU A 392 0.34 -21.54 0.85
CA LEU A 392 0.56 -21.90 -0.55
C LEU A 392 1.80 -21.20 -1.12
N LEU A 393 1.92 -19.88 -0.93
CA LEU A 393 3.07 -19.12 -1.44
C LEU A 393 4.39 -19.59 -0.80
N GLU A 394 4.38 -19.90 0.49
CA GLU A 394 5.53 -20.48 1.19
C GLU A 394 5.94 -21.82 0.58
N ARG A 395 4.98 -22.73 0.34
CA ARG A 395 5.23 -24.02 -0.32
C ARG A 395 5.80 -23.85 -1.72
N LEU A 396 5.20 -22.98 -2.54
CA LEU A 396 5.68 -22.73 -3.91
C LEU A 396 7.12 -22.20 -3.92
N ARG A 397 7.48 -21.31 -2.99
CA ARG A 397 8.88 -20.87 -2.82
C ARG A 397 9.79 -22.03 -2.42
N GLY A 398 9.37 -22.85 -1.46
CA GLY A 398 10.12 -24.04 -1.03
C GLY A 398 10.34 -25.06 -2.15
N TYR A 399 9.42 -25.13 -3.10
CA TYR A 399 9.53 -25.98 -4.30
C TYR A 399 10.26 -25.32 -5.47
N ALA A 400 10.80 -24.11 -5.28
CA ALA A 400 11.42 -23.30 -6.34
C ALA A 400 10.52 -23.11 -7.58
N ILE A 401 9.20 -22.98 -7.36
CA ILE A 401 8.23 -22.73 -8.43
C ILE A 401 8.04 -21.22 -8.57
N ALA A 402 8.30 -20.70 -9.77
CA ALA A 402 8.00 -19.31 -10.10
C ALA A 402 6.47 -19.08 -10.13
N PHE A 403 6.03 -17.97 -9.56
CA PHE A 403 4.62 -17.58 -9.54
C PHE A 403 4.45 -16.07 -9.46
N ASP A 404 3.31 -15.60 -9.97
CA ASP A 404 2.85 -14.23 -9.76
C ASP A 404 1.91 -14.19 -8.54
N ALA A 405 2.23 -13.36 -7.55
CA ALA A 405 1.45 -13.32 -6.31
C ALA A 405 0.06 -12.72 -6.50
N LEU A 406 -0.09 -11.74 -7.41
CA LEU A 406 -1.35 -11.04 -7.64
C LEU A 406 -2.48 -11.99 -8.08
N PRO A 407 -2.35 -12.78 -9.18
CA PRO A 407 -3.38 -13.74 -9.59
C PRO A 407 -3.83 -14.66 -8.45
N LEU A 408 -2.89 -15.22 -7.70
CA LEU A 408 -3.17 -16.13 -6.58
C LEU A 408 -3.88 -15.42 -5.42
N GLY A 409 -3.52 -14.16 -5.16
CA GLY A 409 -4.20 -13.27 -4.23
C GLY A 409 -5.67 -13.01 -4.61
N LEU A 410 -5.94 -12.79 -5.90
CA LEU A 410 -7.30 -12.58 -6.40
C LEU A 410 -8.16 -13.85 -6.28
N LEU A 411 -7.58 -15.04 -6.46
CA LEU A 411 -8.27 -16.31 -6.22
C LEU A 411 -8.68 -16.45 -4.75
N ALA A 412 -7.80 -16.06 -3.82
CA ALA A 412 -8.09 -16.08 -2.39
C ALA A 412 -9.18 -15.07 -2.00
N LEU A 413 -9.17 -13.87 -2.59
CA LEU A 413 -10.15 -12.81 -2.33
C LEU A 413 -11.52 -13.10 -2.93
N PHE A 414 -11.61 -13.63 -4.15
CA PHE A 414 -12.87 -13.65 -4.89
C PHE A 414 -13.52 -15.02 -4.99
N GLY A 415 -12.81 -16.11 -4.72
CA GLY A 415 -13.39 -17.44 -4.93
C GLY A 415 -14.45 -17.87 -3.91
N HIS A 416 -14.76 -17.05 -2.90
CA HIS A 416 -15.96 -17.23 -2.06
C HIS A 416 -17.15 -16.40 -2.52
N SER A 417 -16.94 -15.46 -3.45
CA SER A 417 -17.97 -14.55 -3.92
C SER A 417 -18.80 -15.21 -5.03
N PRO A 418 -20.05 -14.77 -5.24
CA PRO A 418 -20.82 -15.16 -6.43
C PRO A 418 -20.03 -14.89 -7.72
N PRO A 419 -20.12 -15.75 -8.74
CA PRO A 419 -19.34 -15.62 -9.98
C PRO A 419 -19.43 -14.25 -10.64
N GLU A 420 -20.62 -13.64 -10.62
CA GLU A 420 -20.90 -12.34 -11.24
C GLU A 420 -20.18 -11.21 -10.49
N VAL A 421 -20.14 -11.27 -9.16
CA VAL A 421 -19.40 -10.30 -8.33
C VAL A 421 -17.90 -10.46 -8.54
N ALA A 422 -17.40 -11.70 -8.53
CA ALA A 422 -15.99 -11.99 -8.78
C ALA A 422 -15.55 -11.47 -10.17
N GLN A 423 -16.36 -11.71 -11.20
CA GLN A 423 -16.05 -11.25 -12.56
C GLN A 423 -16.02 -9.72 -12.66
N ARG A 424 -16.97 -9.01 -12.03
CA ARG A 424 -16.96 -7.53 -12.00
C ARG A 424 -15.75 -6.99 -11.24
N CYS A 425 -15.37 -7.59 -10.12
CA CYS A 425 -14.13 -7.24 -9.41
C CYS A 425 -12.88 -7.41 -10.27
N LEU A 426 -12.74 -8.54 -10.97
CA LEU A 426 -11.59 -8.79 -11.86
C LEU A 426 -11.52 -7.79 -13.01
N LYS A 427 -12.65 -7.51 -13.68
CA LYS A 427 -12.73 -6.49 -14.73
C LYS A 427 -12.39 -5.10 -14.20
N ARG A 428 -12.82 -4.78 -12.97
CA ARG A 428 -12.55 -3.49 -12.32
C ARG A 428 -11.07 -3.25 -12.05
N LEU A 429 -10.26 -4.31 -11.91
CA LEU A 429 -8.80 -4.27 -11.78
C LEU A 429 -8.06 -4.09 -13.12
N ALA A 430 -8.79 -3.81 -14.21
CA ALA A 430 -8.26 -3.65 -15.56
C ALA A 430 -7.50 -4.87 -16.09
N LEU A 431 -7.81 -6.07 -15.57
CA LEU A 431 -7.35 -7.32 -16.14
C LEU A 431 -8.10 -7.57 -17.47
N SER A 432 -7.37 -8.00 -18.48
CA SER A 432 -7.91 -8.28 -19.82
C SER A 432 -7.23 -9.47 -20.47
N GLY A 433 -7.82 -9.99 -21.55
CA GLY A 433 -7.26 -11.09 -22.33
C GLY A 433 -7.03 -12.36 -21.52
N GLU A 434 -5.89 -12.99 -21.78
CA GLU A 434 -5.53 -14.31 -21.25
C GLU A 434 -5.43 -14.35 -19.70
N PRO A 435 -4.81 -13.38 -18.99
CA PRO A 435 -4.84 -13.35 -17.53
C PRO A 435 -6.24 -13.37 -16.92
N LEU A 436 -7.19 -12.62 -17.50
CA LEU A 436 -8.57 -12.60 -17.03
C LEU A 436 -9.26 -13.95 -17.28
N ALA A 437 -9.02 -14.57 -18.44
CA ALA A 437 -9.59 -15.86 -18.79
C ALA A 437 -9.13 -16.97 -17.83
N ARG A 438 -7.81 -17.05 -17.56
CA ARG A 438 -7.25 -18.02 -16.60
C ARG A 438 -7.81 -17.86 -15.20
N LEU A 439 -7.89 -16.63 -14.69
CA LEU A 439 -8.44 -16.37 -13.36
C LEU A 439 -9.93 -16.72 -13.28
N THR A 440 -10.70 -16.36 -14.31
CA THR A 440 -12.13 -16.68 -14.36
C THR A 440 -12.35 -18.19 -14.39
N ALA A 441 -11.57 -18.92 -15.20
CA ALA A 441 -11.63 -20.38 -15.24
C ALA A 441 -11.20 -21.01 -13.91
N ALA A 442 -10.12 -20.53 -13.30
CA ALA A 442 -9.63 -21.02 -12.01
C ALA A 442 -10.66 -20.83 -10.87
N LEU A 443 -11.36 -19.69 -10.83
CA LEU A 443 -12.43 -19.42 -9.86
C LEU A 443 -13.63 -20.36 -10.06
N ARG A 444 -14.01 -20.61 -11.32
CA ARG A 444 -15.15 -21.46 -11.69
C ARG A 444 -14.87 -22.94 -11.47
N ASP A 445 -13.73 -23.42 -11.97
CA ASP A 445 -13.44 -24.85 -12.11
C ASP A 445 -12.62 -25.40 -10.93
N GLY A 446 -11.94 -24.53 -10.17
CA GLY A 446 -11.11 -24.90 -9.03
C GLY A 446 -11.83 -25.76 -7.98
N PRO A 447 -13.02 -25.37 -7.48
CA PRO A 447 -13.77 -26.17 -6.52
C PRO A 447 -14.15 -27.58 -7.04
N ALA A 448 -14.54 -27.67 -8.31
CA ALA A 448 -14.89 -28.94 -8.95
C ALA A 448 -13.66 -29.85 -9.09
N LEU A 449 -12.52 -29.29 -9.50
CA LEU A 449 -11.25 -30.00 -9.57
C LEU A 449 -10.82 -30.52 -8.18
N ALA A 450 -10.93 -29.68 -7.15
CA ALA A 450 -10.58 -30.07 -5.79
C ALA A 450 -11.44 -31.22 -5.25
N LYS A 451 -12.74 -31.22 -5.57
CA LYS A 451 -13.66 -32.31 -5.24
C LYS A 451 -13.29 -33.59 -5.99
N LYS A 452 -12.98 -33.49 -7.29
CA LYS A 452 -12.56 -34.62 -8.11
C LYS A 452 -11.28 -35.27 -7.59
N LEU A 453 -10.25 -34.47 -7.29
CA LEU A 453 -9.00 -34.92 -6.67
C LEU A 453 -9.25 -35.63 -5.35
N SER A 454 -10.09 -35.06 -4.48
CA SER A 454 -10.43 -35.68 -3.20
C SER A 454 -11.11 -37.06 -3.38
N ARG A 455 -11.98 -37.19 -4.38
CA ARG A 455 -12.68 -38.45 -4.70
C ARG A 455 -11.74 -39.50 -5.29
N GLU A 456 -10.84 -39.09 -6.18
CA GLU A 456 -9.93 -39.98 -6.90
C GLU A 456 -8.63 -40.25 -6.12
N ARG A 457 -8.66 -40.13 -4.78
CA ARG A 457 -7.47 -40.31 -3.93
C ARG A 457 -6.81 -41.69 -4.03
N SER A 458 -7.60 -42.69 -4.37
CA SER A 458 -7.16 -44.08 -4.54
C SER A 458 -6.95 -44.47 -6.01
N ALA A 459 -7.14 -43.55 -6.95
CA ALA A 459 -6.85 -43.81 -8.35
C ALA A 459 -5.33 -43.91 -8.58
N PRO A 460 -4.89 -44.61 -9.65
CA PRO A 460 -3.48 -44.68 -10.01
C PRO A 460 -2.83 -43.29 -10.10
N PRO A 461 -1.54 -43.15 -9.73
CA PRO A 461 -0.79 -41.90 -9.88
C PRO A 461 -0.98 -41.22 -11.24
N SER A 462 -0.92 -41.96 -12.35
CA SER A 462 -1.12 -41.45 -13.71
C SER A 462 -2.50 -40.80 -13.89
N ALA A 463 -3.57 -41.47 -13.44
CA ALA A 463 -4.94 -40.97 -13.51
C ALA A 463 -5.12 -39.70 -12.68
N ARG A 464 -4.54 -39.64 -11.48
CA ARG A 464 -4.56 -38.42 -10.64
C ARG A 464 -3.78 -37.29 -11.31
N ALA A 465 -2.60 -37.56 -11.85
CA ALA A 465 -1.77 -36.58 -12.55
C ALA A 465 -2.46 -36.03 -13.81
N ALA A 466 -3.18 -36.87 -14.55
CA ALA A 466 -3.94 -36.47 -15.74
C ALA A 466 -4.99 -35.38 -15.45
N LEU A 467 -5.54 -35.33 -14.23
CA LEU A 467 -6.48 -34.28 -13.84
C LEU A 467 -5.85 -32.88 -13.78
N MET A 468 -4.54 -32.81 -13.55
CA MET A 468 -3.78 -31.57 -13.32
C MET A 468 -2.89 -31.20 -14.52
N ARG A 469 -2.56 -32.18 -15.37
CA ARG A 469 -1.71 -32.02 -16.54
C ARG A 469 -2.24 -30.96 -17.50
N GLY A 470 -1.34 -30.11 -18.01
CA GLY A 470 -1.66 -29.02 -18.94
C GLY A 470 -2.44 -27.85 -18.35
N ARG A 471 -2.77 -27.88 -17.05
CA ARG A 471 -3.45 -26.77 -16.39
C ARG A 471 -2.46 -25.70 -15.94
N PRO A 472 -2.81 -24.41 -16.07
CA PRO A 472 -1.98 -23.33 -15.56
C PRO A 472 -1.97 -23.32 -14.02
N LEU A 473 -0.93 -22.72 -13.42
CA LEU A 473 -0.74 -22.72 -11.97
C LEU A 473 -1.93 -22.11 -11.23
N GLU A 474 -2.57 -21.10 -11.79
CA GLU A 474 -3.76 -20.43 -11.26
C GLU A 474 -4.92 -21.42 -11.08
N SER A 475 -5.10 -22.36 -12.01
CA SER A 475 -6.14 -23.39 -11.89
C SER A 475 -5.86 -24.35 -10.73
N LEU A 476 -4.59 -24.75 -10.56
CA LEU A 476 -4.17 -25.61 -9.46
C LEU A 476 -4.25 -24.88 -8.12
N ALA A 477 -3.86 -23.60 -8.07
CA ALA A 477 -3.98 -22.75 -6.89
C ALA A 477 -5.44 -22.55 -6.49
N GLY A 478 -6.33 -22.31 -7.45
CA GLY A 478 -7.78 -22.22 -7.21
C GLY A 478 -8.34 -23.49 -6.58
N ALA A 479 -7.95 -24.66 -7.09
CA ALA A 479 -8.32 -25.95 -6.51
C ALA A 479 -7.69 -26.18 -5.12
N TRP A 480 -6.43 -25.78 -4.91
CA TRP A 480 -5.75 -25.90 -3.62
C TRP A 480 -6.43 -25.05 -2.53
N LEU A 481 -6.78 -23.80 -2.85
CA LEU A 481 -7.46 -22.86 -1.95
C LEU A 481 -8.89 -23.30 -1.61
N ALA A 482 -9.60 -23.92 -2.56
CA ALA A 482 -10.95 -24.45 -2.34
C ALA A 482 -10.95 -25.85 -1.72
N GLY A 483 -9.84 -26.58 -1.80
CA GLY A 483 -9.77 -28.01 -1.55
C GLY A 483 -9.52 -28.43 -0.12
N SER A 484 -9.83 -29.70 0.14
CA SER A 484 -9.52 -30.43 1.37
C SER A 484 -8.02 -30.69 1.52
N ALA A 485 -7.57 -31.18 2.69
CA ALA A 485 -6.19 -31.62 2.89
C ALA A 485 -5.77 -32.72 1.89
N VAL A 486 -6.70 -33.56 1.45
CA VAL A 486 -6.44 -34.61 0.44
C VAL A 486 -6.13 -33.98 -0.92
N ALA A 487 -6.97 -33.05 -1.39
CA ALA A 487 -6.74 -32.35 -2.65
C ALA A 487 -5.43 -31.55 -2.61
N ARG A 488 -5.15 -30.86 -1.50
CA ARG A 488 -3.90 -30.09 -1.33
C ARG A 488 -2.67 -30.98 -1.49
N ARG A 489 -2.65 -32.14 -0.81
CA ARG A 489 -1.55 -33.11 -0.93
C ARG A 489 -1.36 -33.64 -2.35
N GLN A 490 -2.44 -33.90 -3.08
CA GLN A 490 -2.32 -34.36 -4.47
C GLN A 490 -1.77 -33.29 -5.40
N ILE A 491 -2.18 -32.03 -5.22
CA ILE A 491 -1.65 -30.92 -6.00
C ILE A 491 -0.18 -30.71 -5.70
N GLU A 492 0.22 -30.76 -4.43
CA GLU A 492 1.63 -30.62 -4.03
C GLU A 492 2.48 -31.78 -4.55
N TRP A 493 2.02 -33.02 -4.41
CA TRP A 493 2.65 -34.20 -5.02
C TRP A 493 2.84 -34.03 -6.53
N PHE A 494 1.81 -33.53 -7.23
CA PHE A 494 1.93 -33.28 -8.67
C PHE A 494 2.95 -32.20 -9.01
N LEU A 495 2.96 -31.10 -8.24
CA LEU A 495 3.86 -29.97 -8.44
C LEU A 495 5.33 -30.31 -8.13
N VAL A 496 5.60 -31.25 -7.23
CA VAL A 496 6.97 -31.57 -6.83
C VAL A 496 7.50 -32.79 -7.57
N GLU A 497 6.68 -33.83 -7.72
CA GLU A 497 7.12 -35.13 -8.20
C GLU A 497 6.49 -35.48 -9.55
N ALA A 498 5.15 -35.56 -9.62
CA ALA A 498 4.52 -36.20 -10.77
C ALA A 498 4.77 -35.45 -12.10
N ARG A 499 4.89 -34.12 -12.06
CA ARG A 499 5.16 -33.31 -13.25
C ARG A 499 6.59 -33.46 -13.79
N THR A 500 7.54 -33.92 -12.98
CA THR A 500 8.95 -34.09 -13.38
C THR A 500 9.22 -35.49 -13.94
N VAL A 501 8.24 -36.39 -13.84
CA VAL A 501 8.33 -37.72 -14.44
C VAL A 501 8.14 -37.62 -15.94
N HIS A 502 9.11 -38.14 -16.68
CA HIS A 502 9.12 -38.29 -18.12
C HIS A 502 9.54 -39.72 -18.48
N SER A 503 9.21 -40.19 -19.69
CA SER A 503 9.74 -41.45 -20.21
C SER A 503 11.28 -41.41 -20.25
N LEU A 504 11.93 -42.54 -19.99
CA LEU A 504 13.38 -42.69 -20.22
C LEU A 504 13.70 -42.85 -21.70
N LEU A 505 12.75 -43.35 -22.48
CA LEU A 505 12.84 -43.36 -23.93
C LEU A 505 12.53 -41.98 -24.52
N SER A 506 13.30 -41.62 -25.53
CA SER A 506 13.11 -40.45 -26.37
C SER A 506 12.24 -40.78 -27.60
N GLY A 507 11.84 -39.75 -28.34
CA GLY A 507 11.15 -39.94 -29.62
C GLY A 507 12.00 -40.74 -30.62
N ASP A 508 13.32 -40.52 -30.63
CA ASP A 508 14.25 -41.21 -31.53
C ASP A 508 14.40 -42.69 -31.16
N ASP A 509 14.39 -43.01 -29.86
CA ASP A 509 14.34 -44.41 -29.41
C ASP A 509 13.09 -45.13 -29.93
N LEU A 510 11.93 -44.46 -29.90
CA LEU A 510 10.68 -45.04 -30.39
C LEU A 510 10.69 -45.21 -31.92
N LEU A 511 11.28 -44.27 -32.67
CA LEU A 511 11.49 -44.39 -34.11
C LEU A 511 12.39 -45.60 -34.44
N ALA A 512 13.49 -45.78 -33.69
CA ALA A 512 14.38 -46.92 -33.85
C ALA A 512 13.71 -48.27 -33.54
N LEU A 513 12.69 -48.28 -32.67
CA LEU A 513 11.85 -49.44 -32.39
C LEU A 513 10.75 -49.68 -33.45
N GLY A 514 10.69 -48.84 -34.50
CA GLY A 514 9.74 -48.96 -35.61
C GLY A 514 8.42 -48.24 -35.41
N ALA A 515 8.34 -47.25 -34.51
CA ALA A 515 7.16 -46.40 -34.37
C ALA A 515 6.99 -45.47 -35.60
N PRO A 516 5.76 -45.26 -36.12
CA PRO A 516 5.54 -44.36 -37.23
C PRO A 516 5.75 -42.90 -36.81
N ARG A 517 6.43 -42.13 -37.65
CA ARG A 517 6.67 -40.70 -37.43
C ARG A 517 5.34 -39.94 -37.41
N GLY A 518 5.08 -39.15 -36.36
CA GLY A 518 3.86 -38.36 -36.23
C GLY A 518 3.30 -38.31 -34.79
N PRO A 519 2.03 -37.90 -34.60
CA PRO A 519 1.40 -37.70 -33.30
C PRO A 519 1.46 -38.94 -32.37
N ARG A 520 1.46 -40.15 -32.95
CA ARG A 520 1.58 -41.42 -32.22
C ARG A 520 2.83 -41.52 -31.35
N ILE A 521 3.93 -40.85 -31.69
CA ILE A 521 5.13 -40.83 -30.84
C ILE A 521 4.82 -40.17 -29.51
N ARG A 522 4.12 -39.03 -29.54
CA ARG A 522 3.73 -38.32 -28.32
C ARG A 522 2.82 -39.18 -27.45
N ASP A 523 1.85 -39.87 -28.05
CA ASP A 523 0.94 -40.76 -27.33
C ASP A 523 1.69 -41.91 -26.64
N LEU A 524 2.70 -42.49 -27.32
CA LEU A 524 3.55 -43.53 -26.75
C LEU A 524 4.41 -43.01 -25.60
N LEU A 525 5.05 -41.84 -25.75
CA LEU A 525 5.83 -41.20 -24.69
C LEU A 525 4.94 -40.86 -23.47
N ASP A 526 3.73 -40.36 -23.72
CA ASP A 526 2.75 -40.06 -22.68
C ASP A 526 2.30 -41.33 -21.93
N ARG A 527 2.08 -42.45 -22.64
CA ARG A 527 1.78 -43.76 -22.03
C ARG A 527 2.96 -44.32 -21.23
N LEU A 528 4.18 -44.25 -21.77
CA LEU A 528 5.38 -44.69 -21.05
C LEU A 528 5.57 -43.90 -19.76
N ARG A 529 5.40 -42.57 -19.81
CA ARG A 529 5.41 -41.73 -18.61
C ARG A 529 4.34 -42.17 -17.61
N ASP A 530 3.13 -42.47 -18.07
CA ASP A 530 2.04 -42.90 -17.18
C ASP A 530 2.36 -44.25 -16.52
N CYS A 531 2.96 -45.21 -17.27
CA CYS A 531 3.49 -46.45 -16.69
C CYS A 531 4.59 -46.20 -15.65
N ARG A 532 5.48 -45.22 -15.87
CA ARG A 532 6.49 -44.84 -14.87
C ARG A 532 5.86 -44.27 -13.61
N LEU A 533 4.88 -43.37 -13.77
CA LEU A 533 4.16 -42.77 -12.65
C LEU A 533 3.46 -43.82 -11.79
N ASP A 534 2.94 -44.87 -12.42
CA ASP A 534 2.25 -45.97 -11.75
C ASP A 534 3.21 -47.05 -11.20
N GLY A 535 4.52 -46.91 -11.43
CA GLY A 535 5.53 -47.89 -11.03
C GLY A 535 5.57 -49.17 -11.87
N ALA A 536 4.86 -49.20 -13.01
CA ALA A 536 4.82 -50.34 -13.93
C ALA A 536 6.05 -50.44 -14.85
N ALA A 537 6.84 -49.36 -14.95
CA ALA A 537 8.14 -49.35 -15.63
C ALA A 537 9.09 -48.38 -14.93
N THR A 538 10.21 -48.88 -14.44
CA THR A 538 11.23 -48.10 -13.73
C THR A 538 12.52 -47.98 -14.54
N THR A 539 12.83 -48.98 -15.36
CA THR A 539 14.04 -49.05 -16.18
C THR A 539 13.80 -48.76 -17.66
N ARG A 540 14.86 -48.40 -18.38
CA ARG A 540 14.80 -48.17 -19.83
C ARG A 540 14.49 -49.45 -20.61
N GLU A 541 14.84 -50.61 -20.09
CA GLU A 541 14.56 -51.92 -20.72
C GLU A 541 13.08 -52.29 -20.59
N GLU A 542 12.48 -52.06 -19.42
CA GLU A 542 11.03 -52.24 -19.20
C GLU A 542 10.21 -51.34 -20.14
N GLU A 543 10.61 -50.08 -20.31
CA GLU A 543 9.97 -49.17 -21.27
C GLU A 543 10.11 -49.67 -22.72
N ARG A 544 11.28 -50.23 -23.10
CA ARG A 544 11.49 -50.81 -24.44
C ARG A 544 10.60 -52.02 -24.68
N ALA A 545 10.45 -52.88 -23.67
CA ALA A 545 9.59 -54.06 -23.76
C ALA A 545 8.12 -53.65 -23.96
N LEU A 546 7.62 -52.69 -23.17
CA LEU A 546 6.26 -52.15 -23.30
C LEU A 546 6.05 -51.47 -24.67
N ALA A 547 6.99 -50.66 -25.11
CA ALA A 547 6.91 -50.00 -26.41
C ALA A 547 6.83 -51.01 -27.57
N ARG A 548 7.66 -52.07 -27.54
CA ARG A 548 7.60 -53.15 -28.55
C ARG A 548 6.28 -53.90 -28.52
N GLN A 549 5.75 -54.20 -27.33
CA GLN A 549 4.45 -54.86 -27.19
C GLN A 549 3.34 -54.02 -27.85
N TRP A 550 3.28 -52.71 -27.57
CA TRP A 550 2.27 -51.82 -28.15
C TRP A 550 2.41 -51.64 -29.66
N LEU A 551 3.64 -51.62 -30.18
CA LEU A 551 3.92 -51.54 -31.62
C LEU A 551 3.61 -52.86 -32.35
N GLY A 552 3.84 -54.00 -31.70
CA GLY A 552 3.52 -55.33 -32.22
C GLY A 552 2.02 -55.58 -32.33
N SER A 553 1.25 -55.18 -31.31
CA SER A 553 -0.22 -55.27 -31.32
C SER A 553 -0.88 -54.40 -32.39
N ALA A 554 -0.21 -53.36 -32.88
CA ALA A 554 -0.72 -52.46 -33.93
C ALA A 554 -0.45 -52.95 -35.37
N LYS A 555 0.37 -53.99 -35.56
CA LYS A 555 0.68 -54.59 -36.87
C LYS A 555 -0.19 -55.81 -37.21
N GLY A 556 -0.98 -56.31 -36.26
CA GLY A 556 -1.81 -57.52 -36.40
C GLY A 556 -3.32 -57.28 -36.33
N GLY A 557 -3.78 -56.06 -36.59
CA GLY A 557 -5.20 -55.67 -36.58
C GLY A 557 -5.60 -54.92 -37.85
#